data_AF-A0A395M3V3-F1
#
_entry.id   AF-A0A395M3V3-F1
#
_cell.length_a   1.000
_cell.length_b   1.000
_cell.length_c   1.000
_cell.angle_alpha   90.00
_cell.angle_beta   90.00
_cell.angle_gamma   90.00
#
_symmetry.space_group_name_H-M   'P 1'
#
loop_
_entity.id
_entity.type
_entity.pdbx_description
1 polymer ?
#
loop_
_entity_poly.entity_id
_entity_poly.type
_entity_poly.pdbx_seq_one_letter_code
_entity_poly.pdbx_strand_id
1 'polypeptide(L)'
;MSSYIALFIPDLIFRTQVRLAMQDTPYELKFCISPDTLSEAHPPALAVFDLSFGELDQLERFRQRFPNVPTLAFLPHMQTQLYEQARTMGCTKVVSRFEFSKNIRKLLMELASNV
;
A
#
# COMPACT_ATOMS: atom_id res chain seq x y z
N MET A 1 13.36 -10.27 8.56
CA MET A 1 12.56 -9.92 7.37
C MET A 1 11.10 -9.95 7.74
N SER A 2 10.36 -8.87 7.46
CA SER A 2 8.92 -8.83 7.70
C SER A 2 8.20 -9.78 6.75
N SER A 3 7.31 -10.62 7.27
CA SER A 3 6.70 -11.72 6.50
C SER A 3 5.44 -11.34 5.75
N TYR A 4 5.00 -10.07 5.80
CA TYR A 4 3.68 -9.68 5.27
C TYR A 4 3.65 -8.28 4.66
N ILE A 5 2.67 -8.08 3.78
CA ILE A 5 2.31 -6.80 3.17
C ILE A 5 0.92 -6.40 3.69
N ALA A 6 0.80 -5.19 4.22
CA ALA A 6 -0.47 -4.61 4.66
C ALA A 6 -1.19 -3.93 3.49
N LEU A 7 -2.47 -4.24 3.26
CA LEU A 7 -3.24 -3.79 2.12
C LEU A 7 -4.52 -3.09 2.60
N PHE A 8 -4.56 -1.77 2.49
CA PHE A 8 -5.71 -0.92 2.78
C PHE A 8 -6.51 -0.65 1.50
N ILE A 9 -7.10 -1.72 0.98
CA ILE A 9 -7.85 -1.71 -0.29
C ILE A 9 -9.30 -2.10 0.03
N PRO A 10 -10.28 -1.20 0.00
CA PRO A 10 -11.67 -1.54 0.32
C PRO A 10 -12.36 -2.36 -0.79
N ASP A 11 -11.96 -2.18 -2.05
CA ASP A 11 -12.56 -2.83 -3.22
C ASP A 11 -12.28 -4.34 -3.27
N LEU A 12 -13.30 -5.17 -3.03
CA LEU A 12 -13.21 -6.63 -3.01
C LEU A 12 -12.76 -7.27 -4.34
N ILE A 13 -13.16 -6.69 -5.47
CA ILE A 13 -12.75 -7.17 -6.80
C ILE A 13 -11.24 -6.94 -6.94
N PHE A 14 -10.77 -5.77 -6.55
CA PHE A 14 -9.36 -5.43 -6.58
C PHE A 14 -8.53 -6.27 -5.61
N ARG A 15 -9.05 -6.60 -4.42
CA ARG A 15 -8.41 -7.56 -3.50
C ARG A 15 -8.16 -8.90 -4.19
N THR A 16 -9.14 -9.39 -4.96
CA THR A 16 -9.02 -10.64 -5.72
C THR A 16 -7.93 -10.54 -6.78
N GLN A 17 -7.86 -9.44 -7.53
CA GLN A 17 -6.79 -9.21 -8.51
C GLN A 17 -5.40 -9.21 -7.85
N VAL A 18 -5.27 -8.56 -6.69
CA VAL A 18 -4.00 -8.54 -5.94
C VAL A 18 -3.61 -9.95 -5.49
N ARG A 19 -4.56 -10.72 -4.95
CA ARG A 19 -4.30 -12.12 -4.54
C ARG A 19 -3.82 -12.97 -5.71
N LEU A 20 -4.49 -12.90 -6.85
CA LEU A 20 -4.12 -13.66 -8.06
C LEU A 20 -2.74 -13.24 -8.58
N ALA A 21 -2.48 -11.93 -8.65
CA ALA A 21 -1.17 -11.44 -9.09
C ALA A 21 -0.03 -11.89 -8.17
N MET A 22 -0.32 -12.17 -6.89
CA MET A 22 0.67 -12.50 -5.85
C MET A 22 0.59 -13.96 -5.38
N GLN A 23 -0.03 -14.87 -6.14
CA GLN A 23 -0.30 -16.25 -5.71
C GLN A 23 0.93 -17.07 -5.23
N ASP A 24 2.15 -16.68 -5.64
CA ASP A 24 3.42 -17.36 -5.31
C ASP A 24 4.44 -16.40 -4.68
N THR A 25 3.96 -15.44 -3.91
CA THR A 25 4.83 -14.52 -3.18
C THR A 25 5.29 -15.13 -1.85
N PRO A 26 6.51 -14.83 -1.37
CA PRO A 26 6.92 -15.21 -0.02
C PRO A 26 6.21 -14.40 1.09
N TYR A 27 5.48 -13.33 0.73
CA TYR A 27 4.81 -12.46 1.67
C TYR A 27 3.34 -12.86 1.93
N GLU A 28 2.95 -12.92 3.20
CA GLU A 28 1.53 -12.98 3.55
C GLU A 28 0.83 -11.67 3.16
N LEU A 29 -0.29 -11.76 2.45
CA LEU A 29 -1.10 -10.58 2.11
C LEU A 29 -2.18 -10.33 3.17
N LYS A 30 -2.04 -9.27 3.96
CA LYS A 30 -3.01 -8.87 4.99
C LYS A 30 -3.87 -7.70 4.52
N PHE A 31 -5.15 -7.97 4.29
CA PHE A 31 -6.12 -6.92 3.96
C PHE A 31 -6.64 -6.28 5.25
N CYS A 32 -6.27 -5.03 5.47
CA CYS A 32 -6.49 -4.30 6.72
C CYS A 32 -7.58 -3.24 6.55
N ILE A 33 -8.27 -2.95 7.65
CA ILE A 33 -9.29 -1.88 7.73
C ILE A 33 -8.78 -0.61 8.43
N SER A 34 -7.73 -0.73 9.25
CA SER A 34 -7.07 0.41 9.94
C SER A 34 -5.61 0.07 10.30
N PRO A 35 -4.66 1.02 10.17
CA PRO A 35 -3.29 0.90 10.67
C PRO A 35 -3.20 0.55 12.16
N ASP A 36 -4.22 0.90 12.94
CA ASP A 36 -4.26 0.66 14.39
C ASP A 36 -4.24 -0.84 14.74
N THR A 37 -4.65 -1.67 13.79
CA THR A 37 -4.65 -3.14 13.93
C THR A 37 -3.27 -3.77 13.78
N LEU A 38 -2.26 -3.00 13.36
CA LEU A 38 -0.92 -3.50 13.10
C LEU A 38 -0.04 -3.44 14.36
N SER A 39 0.84 -4.44 14.50
CA SER A 39 1.80 -4.51 15.59
C SER A 39 3.08 -3.75 15.25
N GLU A 40 3.50 -2.84 16.13
CA GLU A 40 4.80 -2.14 16.00
C GLU A 40 6.01 -3.06 16.21
N ALA A 41 5.85 -4.12 17.00
CA ALA A 41 6.90 -5.12 17.19
C ALA A 41 7.16 -5.96 15.92
N HIS A 42 6.17 -6.03 15.02
CA HIS A 42 6.24 -6.79 13.78
C HIS A 42 5.72 -5.93 12.61
N PRO A 43 6.46 -4.90 12.19
CA PRO A 43 6.04 -4.00 11.12
C PRO A 43 5.92 -4.75 9.78
N PRO A 44 5.02 -4.33 8.87
CA PRO A 44 4.94 -4.92 7.54
C PRO A 44 6.20 -4.64 6.70
N ALA A 45 6.43 -5.47 5.69
CA ALA A 45 7.47 -5.21 4.68
C ALA A 45 7.08 -4.03 3.76
N LEU A 46 5.78 -3.82 3.57
CA LEU A 46 5.20 -2.77 2.72
C LEU A 46 3.75 -2.52 3.17
N ALA A 47 3.30 -1.26 3.09
CA ALA A 47 1.88 -0.93 3.18
C ALA A 47 1.35 -0.32 1.88
N VAL A 48 0.18 -0.77 1.43
CA VAL A 48 -0.46 -0.32 0.20
C VAL A 48 -1.78 0.37 0.51
N PHE A 49 -1.99 1.57 -0.04
CA PHE A 49 -3.18 2.39 0.20
C PHE A 49 -3.93 2.66 -1.10
N ASP A 50 -5.22 2.32 -1.09
CA ASP A 50 -6.17 2.77 -2.11
C ASP A 50 -6.67 4.17 -1.75
N LEU A 51 -6.23 5.19 -2.49
CA LEU A 51 -6.68 6.57 -2.32
C LEU A 51 -7.84 6.93 -3.25
N SER A 52 -8.56 5.93 -3.80
CA SER A 52 -9.62 6.18 -4.79
C SER A 52 -10.82 6.96 -4.26
N PHE A 53 -10.98 7.01 -2.94
CA PHE A 53 -12.02 7.81 -2.27
C PHE A 53 -11.49 9.12 -1.68
N GLY A 54 -10.23 9.47 -1.94
CA GLY A 54 -9.61 10.73 -1.52
C GLY A 54 -9.19 10.80 -0.04
N GLU A 55 -9.35 9.70 0.71
CA GLU A 55 -9.02 9.64 2.13
C GLU A 55 -7.52 9.39 2.33
N LEU A 56 -6.81 10.39 2.86
CA LEU A 56 -5.38 10.29 3.23
C LEU A 56 -5.17 9.86 4.69
N ASP A 57 -6.21 9.89 5.51
CA ASP A 57 -6.13 9.66 6.96
C ASP A 57 -5.44 8.34 7.32
N GLN A 58 -5.69 7.28 6.57
CA GLN A 58 -5.08 5.97 6.82
C GLN A 58 -3.57 5.99 6.51
N LEU A 59 -3.18 6.69 5.44
CA LEU A 59 -1.77 6.87 5.09
C LEU A 59 -1.07 7.72 6.15
N GLU A 60 -1.68 8.83 6.57
CA GLU A 60 -1.13 9.71 7.59
C GLU A 60 -0.91 8.97 8.92
N ARG A 61 -1.96 8.29 9.43
CA ARG A 61 -1.88 7.49 10.66
C ARG A 61 -0.83 6.39 10.56
N PHE A 62 -0.77 5.71 9.42
CA PHE A 62 0.26 4.70 9.19
C PHE A 62 1.67 5.29 9.22
N ARG A 63 1.90 6.43 8.56
CA ARG A 63 3.22 7.09 8.52
C ARG A 63 3.68 7.58 9.90
N GLN A 64 2.76 8.02 10.75
CA GLN A 64 3.07 8.39 12.13
C GLN A 64 3.56 7.18 12.95
N ARG A 65 2.96 6.01 12.72
CA ARG A 65 3.25 4.79 13.49
C ARG A 65 4.40 3.95 12.93
N PHE A 66 4.59 4.00 11.60
CA PHE A 66 5.58 3.22 10.85
C PHE A 66 6.40 4.12 9.91
N PRO A 67 7.15 5.11 10.44
CA PRO A 67 7.84 6.12 9.62
C PRO A 67 8.91 5.52 8.69
N ASN A 68 9.39 4.30 8.95
CA ASN A 68 10.43 3.66 8.15
C ASN A 68 9.91 2.57 7.21
N VAL A 69 8.62 2.20 7.30
CA VAL A 69 8.06 1.18 6.42
C VAL A 69 7.73 1.82 5.07
N PRO A 70 8.14 1.22 3.93
CA PRO A 70 7.82 1.74 2.62
C PRO A 70 6.31 1.69 2.38
N THR A 71 5.80 2.66 1.64
CA THR A 71 4.38 2.77 1.32
C THR A 71 4.15 2.95 -0.17
N LEU A 72 3.13 2.29 -0.70
CA LEU A 72 2.64 2.45 -2.05
C LEU A 72 1.20 2.97 -2.01
N ALA A 73 0.93 4.09 -2.65
CA ALA A 73 -0.43 4.59 -2.81
C ALA A 73 -0.85 4.55 -4.28
N PHE A 74 -2.13 4.31 -4.54
CA PHE A 74 -2.69 4.45 -5.88
C PHE A 74 -3.98 5.26 -5.91
N LEU A 75 -4.21 5.93 -7.05
CA LEU A 75 -5.30 6.89 -7.24
C LEU A 75 -5.97 6.72 -8.63
N PRO A 76 -7.30 6.94 -8.76
CA PRO A 76 -8.10 6.55 -9.93
C PRO A 76 -7.78 7.39 -11.17
N HIS A 77 -7.61 8.69 -10.98
CA HIS A 77 -7.06 9.63 -11.96
C HIS A 77 -5.91 10.36 -11.31
N MET A 78 -4.93 10.82 -12.10
CA MET A 78 -3.77 11.60 -11.63
C MET A 78 -4.24 12.96 -11.08
N GLN A 79 -4.86 12.93 -9.90
CA GLN A 79 -5.25 14.08 -9.12
C GLN A 79 -3.97 14.65 -8.52
N THR A 80 -3.42 15.65 -9.19
CA THR A 80 -2.12 16.28 -8.83
C THR A 80 -2.08 16.70 -7.37
N GLN A 81 -3.18 17.20 -6.82
CA GLN A 81 -3.25 17.57 -5.40
C GLN A 81 -3.09 16.37 -4.45
N LEU A 82 -3.87 15.30 -4.63
CA LEU A 82 -3.76 14.09 -3.80
C LEU A 82 -2.39 13.43 -3.95
N TYR A 83 -1.84 13.45 -5.17
CA TYR A 83 -0.50 12.94 -5.44
C TYR A 83 0.56 13.71 -4.62
N GLU A 84 0.55 15.04 -4.69
CA GLU A 84 1.50 15.87 -3.94
C GLU A 84 1.30 15.76 -2.42
N GLN A 85 0.06 15.66 -1.95
CA GLN A 85 -0.23 15.45 -0.53
C GLN A 85 0.33 14.11 -0.02
N ALA A 86 0.05 13.01 -0.72
CA ALA A 86 0.58 11.69 -0.35
C ALA A 86 2.12 11.67 -0.38
N ARG A 87 2.73 12.32 -1.39
CA ARG A 87 4.19 12.46 -1.48
C ARG A 87 4.76 13.27 -0.32
N THR A 88 4.11 14.37 0.05
CA THR A 88 4.53 15.24 1.17
C THR A 88 4.44 14.52 2.52
N MET A 89 3.52 13.57 2.68
CA MET A 89 3.42 12.68 3.85
C MET A 89 4.55 11.62 3.92
N GLY A 90 5.47 11.62 2.95
CA GLY A 90 6.58 10.67 2.89
C GLY A 90 6.19 9.33 2.26
N CYS A 91 5.15 9.30 1.43
CA CYS A 91 4.80 8.09 0.70
C CYS A 91 5.90 7.70 -0.28
N THR A 92 6.38 6.45 -0.22
CA THR A 92 7.52 5.99 -1.04
C THR A 92 7.20 6.03 -2.53
N LYS A 93 6.01 5.61 -2.92
CA LYS A 93 5.59 5.62 -4.33
C LYS A 93 4.09 5.87 -4.46
N VAL A 94 3.73 6.74 -5.38
CA VAL A 94 2.33 7.02 -5.74
C VAL A 94 2.16 6.76 -7.23
N VAL A 95 1.17 5.94 -7.60
CA VAL A 95 0.90 5.53 -8.99
C VAL A 95 -0.57 5.71 -9.35
N SER A 96 -0.91 5.67 -10.64
CA SER A 96 -2.32 5.56 -11.03
C SER A 96 -2.87 4.17 -10.72
N ARG A 97 -4.18 4.04 -10.52
CA ARG A 97 -4.86 2.74 -10.34
C ARG A 97 -4.63 1.82 -11.54
N PHE A 98 -4.57 2.37 -12.75
CA PHE A 98 -4.26 1.63 -13.97
C PHE A 98 -2.81 1.12 -13.99
N GLU A 99 -1.85 1.94 -13.58
CA GLU A 99 -0.46 1.52 -13.46
C GLU A 99 -0.29 0.44 -12.39
N PHE A 100 -0.96 0.60 -11.24
CA PHE A 100 -0.98 -0.41 -10.19
C PHE A 100 -1.54 -1.73 -10.70
N SER A 101 -2.73 -1.72 -11.32
CA SER A 101 -3.39 -2.94 -11.79
C SER A 101 -2.58 -3.67 -12.86
N LYS A 102 -1.88 -2.94 -13.74
CA LYS A 102 -0.98 -3.53 -14.73
C LYS A 102 0.31 -4.12 -14.15
N ASN A 103 0.76 -3.62 -13.00
CA ASN A 103 2.09 -3.93 -12.47
C ASN A 103 2.07 -4.41 -11.01
N ILE A 104 0.96 -4.98 -10.53
CA ILE A 104 0.76 -5.34 -9.11
C ILE A 104 1.97 -6.09 -8.54
N ARG A 105 2.33 -7.24 -9.13
CA ARG A 105 3.43 -8.06 -8.62
C ARG A 105 4.76 -7.32 -8.64
N LYS A 106 5.07 -6.65 -9.74
CA LYS A 106 6.32 -5.90 -9.90
C LYS A 106 6.44 -4.83 -8.81
N LEU A 107 5.43 -3.98 -8.66
CA LEU A 107 5.43 -2.88 -7.70
C LEU A 107 5.52 -3.37 -6.25
N LEU A 108 4.75 -4.40 -5.89
CA LEU A 108 4.74 -4.94 -4.53
C LEU A 108 6.08 -5.60 -4.19
N MET A 109 6.63 -6.43 -5.09
CA MET A 109 7.89 -7.12 -4.84
C MET A 109 9.09 -6.16 -4.81
N GLU A 110 9.14 -5.18 -5.72
CA GLU A 110 10.20 -4.17 -5.77
C GLU A 110 10.25 -3.37 -4.47
N LEU A 111 9.11 -2.90 -3.97
CA LEU A 111 9.06 -2.06 -2.77
C LEU A 111 9.22 -2.87 -1.47
N ALA A 112 8.66 -4.08 -1.40
CA ALA A 112 8.76 -4.92 -0.20
C ALA A 112 10.17 -5.51 0.00
N SER A 113 10.96 -5.66 -1.07
CA SER A 113 12.31 -6.23 -1.00
C SER A 113 13.42 -5.19 -0.76
N ASN A 114 13.09 -3.90 -0.71
CA ASN A 114 14.02 -2.80 -0.43
C ASN A 114 14.21 -2.54 1.08
N VAL A 115 13.77 -3.48 1.93
CA VAL A 115 13.83 -3.44 3.41
C VAL A 115 14.59 -4.66 3.93
#